data_AF-A0A838NSS6-F1
#
_entry.id   AF-A0A838NSS6-F1
#
_cell.length_a   1.000
_cell.length_b   1.000
_cell.length_c   1.000
_cell.angle_alpha   90.00
_cell.angle_beta   90.00
_cell.angle_gamma   90.00
#
_symmetry.space_group_name_H-M   'P 1'
#
loop_
_entity.id
_entity.type
_entity.pdbx_description
1 polymer ?
#
loop_
_entity_poly.entity_id
_entity_poly.type
_entity_poly.pdbx_seq_one_letter_code
_entity_poly.pdbx_strand_id
1 'polypeptide(L)'
;TVTTVGPGGTTQTLTIPKTSAEVEALLVQRQELAEQLNSVSARRRELSEEIRIAPEGASRTGLEERIRLLDQRILQIETDIAATGSQLASAPAELVSSAQVENPPSGDNFEAGWFAGAFSVLAFFAVVYAYRRFRRRRRGPKVPAQLPTEPGRLERLEQGMESIAIEIERISEGQRFVTRLLSESQTPLGVSHRVPQSGALESEGPAKR
;
A
#
# COMPACT_ATOMS: atom_id res chain seq x y z
N THR A 1 -47.97 2.61 -13.95
CA THR A 1 -47.17 1.67 -14.76
C THR A 1 -46.41 2.47 -15.77
N VAL A 2 -45.15 2.14 -16.02
CA VAL A 2 -44.32 2.77 -17.06
C VAL A 2 -44.15 1.76 -18.18
N THR A 3 -44.34 2.19 -19.42
CA THR A 3 -44.22 1.30 -20.57
C THR A 3 -42.84 1.52 -21.18
N THR A 4 -41.95 0.53 -21.11
CA THR A 4 -40.63 0.60 -21.74
C THR A 4 -40.49 -0.48 -22.80
N VAL A 5 -39.76 -0.18 -23.87
CA VAL A 5 -39.50 -1.11 -24.96
C VAL A 5 -38.24 -1.90 -24.59
N GLY A 6 -38.40 -3.21 -24.36
CA GLY A 6 -37.28 -4.10 -24.07
C GLY A 6 -36.44 -4.42 -25.33
N PRO A 7 -35.26 -5.04 -25.16
CA PRO A 7 -34.29 -5.30 -26.24
C PRO A 7 -34.76 -6.27 -27.34
N GLY A 8 -36.00 -6.76 -27.28
CA GLY A 8 -36.66 -7.54 -28.35
C GLY A 8 -37.90 -6.86 -28.95
N GLY A 9 -38.11 -5.56 -28.72
CA GLY A 9 -39.33 -4.86 -29.14
C GLY A 9 -40.58 -5.23 -28.31
N THR A 10 -40.42 -6.07 -27.29
CA THR A 10 -41.50 -6.43 -26.37
C THR A 10 -41.76 -5.27 -25.41
N THR A 11 -43.00 -4.82 -25.40
CA THR A 11 -43.48 -3.79 -24.49
C THR A 11 -43.56 -4.37 -23.08
N GLN A 12 -42.61 -4.00 -22.20
CA GLN A 12 -42.66 -4.40 -20.80
C GLN A 12 -43.42 -3.33 -20.02
N THR A 13 -44.51 -3.74 -19.37
CA THR A 13 -45.26 -2.88 -18.46
C THR A 13 -44.56 -2.95 -17.10
N LEU A 14 -43.79 -1.92 -16.76
CA LEU A 14 -43.12 -1.79 -15.49
C LEU A 14 -44.14 -1.33 -14.44
N THR A 15 -44.35 -2.14 -13.40
CA THR A 15 -45.14 -1.75 -12.24
C THR A 15 -44.28 -0.87 -11.35
N ILE A 16 -44.80 0.32 -11.02
CA ILE A 16 -44.11 1.24 -10.10
C ILE A 16 -44.37 0.72 -8.69
N PRO A 17 -43.33 0.48 -7.87
CA PRO A 17 -43.52 0.02 -6.50
C PRO A 17 -44.22 1.09 -5.67
N LYS A 18 -45.21 0.67 -4.88
CA LYS A 18 -46.07 1.55 -4.06
C LYS A 18 -45.84 1.40 -2.56
N THR A 19 -45.10 0.37 -2.14
CA THR A 19 -44.82 0.06 -0.74
C THR A 19 -43.32 -0.10 -0.50
N SER A 20 -42.86 0.10 0.75
CA SER A 20 -41.47 -0.13 1.14
C SER A 20 -41.05 -1.59 0.95
N ALA A 21 -41.94 -2.53 1.28
CA ALA A 21 -41.73 -3.97 1.09
C ALA A 21 -41.52 -4.35 -0.38
N GLU A 22 -42.24 -3.71 -1.32
CA GLU A 22 -42.02 -3.90 -2.76
C GLU A 22 -40.66 -3.37 -3.21
N VAL A 23 -40.22 -2.23 -2.67
CA VAL A 23 -38.89 -1.67 -2.94
C VAL A 23 -37.79 -2.59 -2.43
N GLU A 24 -37.94 -3.12 -1.21
CA GLU A 24 -37.00 -4.09 -0.63
C GLU A 24 -36.92 -5.37 -1.47
N ALA A 25 -38.07 -5.92 -1.89
CA ALA A 25 -38.12 -7.09 -2.75
C ALA A 25 -37.37 -6.87 -4.08
N LEU A 26 -37.52 -5.69 -4.70
CA LEU A 26 -36.78 -5.32 -5.92
C LEU A 26 -35.26 -5.18 -5.67
N LEU A 27 -34.86 -4.68 -4.50
CA LEU A 27 -33.44 -4.60 -4.11
C LEU A 27 -32.83 -6.00 -3.96
N VAL A 28 -33.53 -6.91 -3.28
CA VAL A 28 -33.12 -8.32 -3.12
C VAL A 28 -33.05 -9.00 -4.49
N GLN A 29 -34.06 -8.81 -5.34
CA GLN A 29 -34.08 -9.37 -6.69
C GLN A 29 -32.89 -8.87 -7.53
N ARG A 30 -32.56 -7.58 -7.48
CA ARG A 30 -31.40 -7.02 -8.18
C ARG A 30 -30.10 -7.64 -7.70
N GLN A 31 -29.95 -7.84 -6.40
CA GLN A 31 -28.76 -8.48 -5.82
C GLN A 31 -28.62 -9.92 -6.30
N GLU A 32 -29.69 -10.71 -6.26
CA GLU A 32 -29.72 -12.08 -6.77
C GLU A 32 -29.36 -12.14 -8.27
N LEU A 33 -29.95 -11.26 -9.10
CA LEU A 33 -29.62 -11.20 -10.53
C LEU A 33 -28.14 -10.87 -10.77
N ALA A 34 -27.54 -9.97 -9.98
CA ALA A 34 -26.13 -9.64 -10.08
C ALA A 34 -25.23 -10.83 -9.68
N GLU A 35 -25.61 -11.60 -8.66
CA GLU A 35 -24.91 -12.82 -8.28
C GLU A 35 -24.98 -13.89 -9.37
N GLN A 36 -26.16 -14.06 -9.98
CA GLN A 36 -26.34 -14.95 -11.12
C GLN A 36 -25.51 -14.51 -12.33
N LEU A 37 -25.47 -13.21 -12.64
CA LEU A 37 -24.64 -12.67 -13.72
C LEU A 37 -23.16 -12.98 -13.49
N ASN A 38 -22.67 -12.80 -12.25
CA ASN A 38 -21.29 -13.11 -11.90
C ASN A 38 -20.99 -14.61 -12.06
N SER A 39 -21.88 -15.49 -11.60
CA SER A 39 -21.72 -16.94 -11.72
C SER A 39 -21.70 -17.41 -13.18
N VAL A 40 -22.65 -16.94 -13.99
CA VAL A 40 -22.73 -17.27 -15.43
C VAL A 40 -21.51 -16.72 -16.18
N SER A 41 -21.08 -15.50 -15.88
CA SER A 41 -19.89 -14.88 -16.48
C SER A 41 -18.60 -15.61 -16.11
N ALA A 42 -18.49 -16.11 -14.88
CA ALA A 42 -17.35 -16.93 -14.46
C ALA A 42 -17.31 -18.25 -15.23
N ARG A 43 -18.45 -18.95 -15.35
CA ARG A 43 -18.55 -20.19 -16.12
C ARG A 43 -18.28 -19.99 -17.62
N ARG A 44 -18.73 -18.87 -18.18
CA ARG A 44 -18.45 -18.51 -19.59
C ARG A 44 -16.96 -18.28 -19.82
N ARG A 45 -16.25 -17.63 -18.87
CA ARG A 45 -14.79 -17.49 -18.91
C ARG A 45 -14.08 -18.84 -18.83
N GLU A 46 -14.50 -19.72 -17.92
CA GLU A 46 -13.96 -21.08 -17.79
C GLU A 46 -14.06 -21.87 -19.10
N LEU A 47 -15.26 -21.94 -19.71
CA LEU A 47 -15.44 -22.61 -21.00
C LEU A 47 -14.64 -21.94 -22.14
N SER A 48 -14.47 -20.62 -22.08
CA SER A 48 -13.66 -19.87 -23.04
C SER A 48 -12.16 -20.14 -22.93
N GLU A 49 -11.67 -20.57 -21.76
CA GLU A 49 -10.30 -21.06 -21.61
C GLU A 49 -10.20 -22.52 -22.06
N GLU A 50 -11.18 -23.36 -21.70
CA GLU A 50 -11.24 -24.76 -22.10
C GLU A 50 -11.27 -24.94 -23.63
N ILE A 51 -12.02 -24.09 -24.35
CA ILE A 51 -12.08 -24.15 -25.82
C ILE A 51 -10.73 -23.78 -26.48
N ARG A 52 -9.91 -22.92 -25.85
CA ARG A 52 -8.59 -22.56 -26.42
C ARG A 52 -7.61 -23.73 -26.40
N ILE A 53 -7.75 -24.62 -25.43
CA ILE A 53 -6.89 -25.80 -25.27
C ILE A 53 -7.50 -27.07 -25.87
N ALA A 54 -8.80 -27.04 -26.22
CA ALA A 54 -9.49 -28.18 -26.80
C ALA A 54 -9.05 -28.46 -28.25
N PRO A 55 -8.76 -29.72 -28.61
CA PRO A 55 -8.47 -30.10 -30.00
C PRO A 55 -9.71 -29.90 -30.89
N GLU A 56 -9.48 -29.66 -32.18
CA GLU A 56 -10.56 -29.51 -33.15
C GLU A 56 -11.40 -30.79 -33.27
N GLY A 57 -12.72 -30.64 -33.37
CA GLY A 57 -13.67 -31.76 -33.46
C GLY A 57 -14.96 -31.50 -32.67
N ALA A 58 -15.77 -32.56 -32.52
CA ALA A 58 -17.09 -32.47 -31.89
C ALA A 58 -17.08 -31.89 -30.46
N SER A 59 -16.03 -32.16 -29.68
CA SER A 59 -15.88 -31.59 -28.33
C SER A 59 -15.80 -30.07 -28.35
N ARG A 60 -15.09 -29.49 -29.32
CA ARG A 60 -14.96 -28.03 -29.48
C ARG A 60 -16.29 -27.41 -29.90
N THR A 61 -16.99 -28.01 -30.86
CA THR A 61 -18.34 -27.57 -31.27
C THR A 61 -19.32 -27.56 -30.09
N GLY A 62 -19.31 -28.60 -29.25
CA GLY A 62 -20.17 -28.63 -28.05
C GLY A 62 -19.84 -27.54 -27.02
N LEU A 63 -18.57 -27.16 -26.88
CA LEU A 63 -18.17 -26.03 -26.02
C LEU A 63 -18.65 -24.69 -26.61
N GLU A 64 -18.55 -24.50 -27.93
CA GLU A 64 -19.05 -23.31 -28.62
C GLU A 64 -20.57 -23.12 -28.44
N GLU A 65 -21.34 -24.19 -28.56
CA GLU A 65 -22.79 -24.17 -28.33
C GLU A 65 -23.13 -23.78 -26.90
N ARG A 66 -22.42 -24.34 -25.91
CA ARG A 66 -22.59 -23.99 -24.49
C ARG A 66 -22.26 -22.51 -24.23
N ILE A 67 -21.18 -21.99 -24.83
CA ILE A 67 -20.82 -20.57 -24.71
C ILE A 67 -21.94 -19.70 -25.30
N ARG A 68 -22.48 -20.02 -26.48
CA ARG A 68 -23.60 -19.27 -27.08
C ARG A 68 -24.83 -19.24 -26.17
N LEU A 69 -25.18 -20.36 -25.54
CA LEU A 69 -26.29 -20.42 -24.60
C LEU A 69 -26.04 -19.54 -23.36
N LEU A 70 -24.81 -19.53 -22.83
CA LEU A 70 -24.44 -18.66 -21.72
C LEU A 70 -24.47 -17.17 -22.11
N ASP A 71 -23.98 -16.82 -23.30
CA ASP A 71 -24.01 -15.45 -23.81
C ASP A 71 -25.45 -14.94 -23.92
N GLN A 72 -26.39 -15.77 -24.41
CA GLN A 72 -27.82 -15.43 -24.41
C GLN A 72 -28.37 -15.21 -23.00
N ARG A 73 -27.97 -16.06 -22.03
CA ARG A 73 -28.40 -15.93 -20.63
C ARG A 73 -27.85 -14.67 -19.96
N ILE A 74 -26.60 -14.30 -20.26
CA ILE A 74 -25.98 -13.06 -19.77
C ILE A 74 -26.80 -11.85 -20.24
N LEU A 75 -27.10 -11.77 -21.54
CA LEU A 75 -27.90 -10.67 -22.09
C LEU A 75 -29.29 -10.58 -21.45
N GLN A 76 -29.94 -11.72 -21.20
CA GLN A 76 -31.22 -11.76 -20.51
C GLN A 76 -31.11 -11.20 -19.08
N ILE A 77 -30.14 -11.66 -18.29
CA ILE A 77 -29.94 -11.21 -16.91
C ILE A 77 -29.61 -9.71 -16.87
N GLU A 78 -28.76 -9.22 -17.77
CA GLU A 78 -28.46 -7.78 -17.87
C GLU A 78 -29.71 -6.95 -18.18
N THR A 79 -30.58 -7.46 -19.06
CA THR A 79 -31.87 -6.85 -19.38
C THR A 79 -32.77 -6.79 -18.14
N ASP A 80 -32.85 -7.88 -17.39
CA ASP A 80 -33.68 -7.98 -16.19
C ASP A 80 -33.18 -7.05 -15.08
N ILE A 81 -31.86 -6.92 -14.92
CA ILE A 81 -31.22 -5.94 -14.01
C ILE A 81 -31.60 -4.52 -14.43
N ALA A 82 -31.52 -4.19 -15.73
CA ALA A 82 -31.88 -2.86 -16.21
C ALA A 82 -33.37 -2.54 -15.99
N ALA A 83 -34.25 -3.50 -16.25
CA ALA A 83 -35.68 -3.37 -15.98
C ALA A 83 -35.94 -3.13 -14.48
N THR A 84 -35.35 -3.94 -13.60
CA THR A 84 -35.45 -3.81 -12.14
C THR A 84 -34.90 -2.46 -11.66
N GLY A 85 -33.77 -2.03 -12.20
CA GLY A 85 -33.17 -0.73 -11.91
C GLY A 85 -34.07 0.45 -12.30
N SER A 86 -34.77 0.35 -13.43
CA SER A 86 -35.73 1.38 -13.84
C SER A 86 -36.98 1.43 -12.94
N GLN A 87 -37.46 0.28 -12.45
CA GLN A 87 -38.57 0.22 -11.49
C GLN A 87 -38.17 0.88 -10.17
N LEU A 88 -36.97 0.56 -9.68
CA LEU A 88 -36.43 1.16 -8.47
C LEU A 88 -36.21 2.67 -8.63
N ALA A 89 -35.72 3.13 -9.78
CA ALA A 89 -35.55 4.55 -10.08
C ALA A 89 -36.89 5.30 -10.18
N SER A 90 -37.98 4.62 -10.53
CA SER A 90 -39.33 5.18 -10.54
C SER A 90 -40.02 5.17 -9.17
N ALA A 91 -39.40 4.58 -8.15
CA ALA A 91 -39.95 4.51 -6.80
C ALA A 91 -39.91 5.89 -6.11
N PRO A 92 -40.96 6.27 -5.35
CA PRO A 92 -40.93 7.45 -4.49
C PRO A 92 -39.74 7.42 -3.53
N ALA A 93 -38.98 8.52 -3.45
CA ALA A 93 -37.78 8.60 -2.61
C ALA A 93 -38.03 8.29 -1.12
N GLU A 94 -39.24 8.61 -0.62
CA GLU A 94 -39.69 8.31 0.74
C GLU A 94 -39.71 6.79 1.01
N LEU A 95 -40.23 6.00 0.04
CA LEU A 95 -40.29 4.54 0.16
C LEU A 95 -38.90 3.88 0.12
N VAL A 96 -38.01 4.40 -0.73
CA VAL A 96 -36.61 3.94 -0.82
C VAL A 96 -35.88 4.21 0.50
N SER A 97 -36.09 5.39 1.10
CA SER A 97 -35.49 5.72 2.38
C SER A 97 -36.01 4.86 3.53
N SER A 98 -37.32 4.57 3.58
CA SER A 98 -37.91 3.70 4.61
C SER A 98 -37.48 2.24 4.47
N ALA A 99 -37.38 1.72 3.24
CA ALA A 99 -36.92 0.35 3.00
C ALA A 99 -35.46 0.15 3.41
N GLN A 100 -34.64 1.20 3.33
CA GLN A 100 -33.24 1.15 3.76
C GLN A 100 -33.08 1.25 5.29
N VAL A 101 -34.06 1.85 5.99
CA VAL A 101 -34.07 1.99 7.46
C VAL A 101 -34.61 0.73 8.15
N GLU A 102 -35.43 -0.07 7.46
CA GLU A 102 -36.00 -1.33 7.97
C GLU A 102 -35.03 -2.54 7.85
N ASN A 103 -33.74 -2.29 7.71
CA ASN A 103 -32.71 -3.25 8.11
C ASN A 103 -32.10 -2.76 9.43
N PRO A 104 -32.68 -3.07 10.60
CA PRO A 104 -31.93 -2.93 11.84
C PRO A 104 -30.64 -3.73 11.65
N PRO A 105 -29.44 -3.20 11.98
CA PRO A 105 -28.24 -4.03 11.97
C PRO A 105 -28.57 -5.24 12.83
N SER A 106 -28.63 -6.43 12.22
CA SER A 106 -28.98 -7.66 12.92
C SER A 106 -28.04 -7.73 14.13
N GLY A 107 -28.62 -7.54 15.32
CA GLY A 107 -27.90 -7.33 16.58
C GLY A 107 -26.98 -8.50 16.94
N ASP A 108 -27.16 -9.61 16.25
CA ASP A 108 -26.39 -10.84 16.29
C ASP A 108 -24.91 -10.61 15.94
N ASN A 109 -24.57 -9.58 15.15
CA ASN A 109 -23.19 -9.27 14.77
C ASN A 109 -22.53 -8.14 15.58
N PHE A 110 -23.29 -7.35 16.35
CA PHE A 110 -22.69 -6.28 17.16
C PHE A 110 -22.13 -6.84 18.48
N GLU A 111 -22.84 -7.75 19.13
CA GLU A 111 -22.31 -8.50 20.29
C GLU A 111 -21.20 -9.47 19.86
N ALA A 112 -21.40 -10.22 18.77
CA ALA A 112 -20.38 -11.13 18.25
C ALA A 112 -19.13 -10.38 17.74
N GLY A 113 -19.27 -9.16 17.21
CA GLY A 113 -18.13 -8.34 16.79
C GLY A 113 -17.26 -7.85 17.96
N TRP A 114 -17.89 -7.44 19.07
CA TRP A 114 -17.16 -7.02 20.28
C TRP A 114 -16.47 -8.20 20.96
N PHE A 115 -17.14 -9.34 21.09
CA PHE A 115 -16.54 -10.54 21.68
C PHE A 115 -15.50 -11.20 20.75
N ALA A 116 -15.73 -11.29 19.44
CA ALA A 116 -14.76 -11.86 18.50
C ALA A 116 -13.51 -10.99 18.34
N GLY A 117 -13.65 -9.65 18.36
CA GLY A 117 -12.52 -8.73 18.32
C GLY A 117 -11.62 -8.86 19.56
N ALA A 118 -12.21 -8.88 20.75
CA ALA A 118 -11.45 -9.02 22.00
C ALA A 118 -10.88 -10.44 22.21
N PHE A 119 -11.64 -11.49 21.89
CA PHE A 119 -11.16 -12.88 21.99
C PHE A 119 -10.09 -13.21 20.96
N SER A 120 -10.16 -12.69 19.74
CA SER A 120 -9.13 -12.97 18.71
C SER A 120 -7.77 -12.38 19.10
N VAL A 121 -7.74 -11.17 19.68
CA VAL A 121 -6.52 -10.55 20.19
C VAL A 121 -5.98 -11.34 21.40
N LEU A 122 -6.82 -11.68 22.37
CA LEU A 122 -6.41 -12.47 23.54
C LEU A 122 -5.96 -13.88 23.16
N ALA A 123 -6.65 -14.55 22.24
CA ALA A 123 -6.29 -15.87 21.74
C ALA A 123 -4.98 -15.82 20.96
N PHE A 124 -4.75 -14.80 20.13
CA PHE A 124 -3.49 -14.58 19.45
C PHE A 124 -2.33 -14.43 20.45
N PHE A 125 -2.49 -13.58 21.47
CA PHE A 125 -1.47 -13.43 22.52
C PHE A 125 -1.27 -14.70 23.35
N ALA A 126 -2.34 -15.44 23.65
CA ALA A 126 -2.26 -16.71 24.37
C ALA A 126 -1.52 -17.78 23.57
N VAL A 127 -1.78 -17.89 22.26
CA VAL A 127 -1.08 -18.81 21.34
C VAL A 127 0.38 -18.42 21.20
N VAL A 128 0.70 -17.13 21.02
CA VAL A 128 2.09 -16.65 20.96
C VAL A 128 2.83 -16.91 22.27
N TYR A 129 2.18 -16.69 23.42
CA TYR A 129 2.74 -16.96 24.73
C TYR A 129 2.97 -18.46 24.96
N ALA A 130 1.99 -19.31 24.64
CA ALA A 130 2.08 -20.76 24.72
C ALA A 130 3.18 -21.30 23.80
N TYR A 131 3.26 -20.82 22.57
CA TYR A 131 4.31 -21.18 21.61
C TYR A 131 5.70 -20.77 22.11
N ARG A 132 5.88 -19.54 22.62
CA ARG A 132 7.15 -19.10 23.24
C ARG A 132 7.50 -19.94 24.47
N ARG A 133 6.54 -20.27 25.33
CA ARG A 133 6.76 -21.06 26.55
C ARG A 133 7.12 -22.51 26.20
N PHE A 134 6.44 -23.10 25.23
CA PHE A 134 6.73 -24.45 24.74
C PHE A 134 8.11 -24.51 24.07
N ARG A 135 8.44 -23.51 23.22
CA ARG A 135 9.76 -23.40 22.59
C ARG A 135 10.88 -23.11 23.61
N ARG A 136 10.59 -22.39 24.71
CA ARG A 136 11.52 -22.20 25.84
C ARG A 136 11.69 -23.48 26.66
N ARG A 137 10.64 -24.30 26.83
CA ARG A 137 10.73 -25.61 27.51
C ARG A 137 11.46 -26.65 26.68
N ARG A 138 11.35 -26.61 25.35
CA ARG A 138 12.09 -27.49 24.42
C ARG A 138 13.52 -27.02 24.14
N ARG A 139 13.85 -25.76 24.46
CA ARG A 139 15.25 -25.31 24.53
C ARG A 139 15.77 -25.75 25.90
N GLY A 140 16.58 -26.81 25.92
CA GLY A 140 17.38 -27.15 27.10
C GLY A 140 18.18 -25.94 27.59
N PRO A 141 18.70 -25.97 28.83
CA PRO A 141 19.38 -24.83 29.43
C PRO A 141 20.40 -24.26 28.43
N LYS A 142 20.17 -23.01 28.01
CA LYS A 142 21.20 -22.27 27.29
C LYS A 142 22.34 -22.15 28.28
N VAL A 143 23.41 -22.92 28.07
CA VAL A 143 24.71 -22.61 28.67
C VAL A 143 24.95 -21.14 28.33
N PRO A 144 25.07 -20.24 29.32
CA PRO A 144 25.34 -18.85 29.02
C PRO A 144 26.62 -18.85 28.18
N ALA A 145 26.54 -18.27 26.99
CA ALA A 145 27.75 -17.97 26.24
C ALA A 145 28.57 -17.08 27.17
N GLN A 146 29.67 -17.62 27.69
CA GLN A 146 30.65 -16.84 28.40
C GLN A 146 31.07 -15.76 27.40
N LEU A 147 30.70 -14.51 27.68
CA LEU A 147 31.34 -13.38 27.02
C LEU A 147 32.84 -13.57 27.25
N PRO A 148 33.68 -13.58 26.21
CA PRO A 148 35.11 -13.52 26.43
C PRO A 148 35.38 -12.16 27.07
N THR A 149 35.44 -12.12 28.40
CA THR A 149 36.09 -11.05 29.12
C THR A 149 37.56 -11.19 28.76
N GLU A 150 37.96 -10.61 27.63
CA GLU A 150 39.35 -10.52 27.19
C GLU A 150 40.13 -9.82 28.31
N PRO A 151 40.96 -10.54 29.09
CA PRO A 151 41.62 -9.96 30.27
C PRO A 151 42.57 -8.81 29.92
N GLY A 152 42.97 -8.68 28.65
CA GLY A 152 43.83 -7.60 28.16
C GLY A 152 43.10 -6.38 27.60
N ARG A 153 41.76 -6.26 27.71
CA ARG A 153 41.07 -5.06 27.19
C ARG A 153 41.39 -3.81 28.02
N LEU A 154 41.52 -3.96 29.34
CA LEU A 154 41.94 -2.86 30.23
C LEU A 154 43.41 -2.50 29.99
N GLU A 155 44.28 -3.50 29.83
CA GLU A 155 45.70 -3.29 29.56
C GLU A 155 45.95 -2.59 28.21
N ARG A 156 45.16 -2.91 27.16
CA ARG A 156 45.19 -2.17 25.89
C ARG A 156 44.67 -0.73 26.02
N LEU A 157 43.72 -0.47 26.92
CA LEU A 157 43.24 0.88 27.20
C LEU A 157 44.27 1.69 28.00
N GLU A 158 44.95 1.06 28.95
CA GLU A 158 46.04 1.64 29.73
C GLU A 158 47.22 2.01 28.82
N GLN A 159 47.69 1.07 27.99
CA GLN A 159 48.75 1.33 27.00
C GLN A 159 48.35 2.41 25.99
N GLY A 160 47.08 2.44 25.56
CA GLY A 160 46.56 3.49 24.70
C GLY A 160 46.55 4.87 25.38
N MET A 161 46.21 4.92 26.67
CA MET A 161 46.18 6.16 27.45
C MET A 161 47.59 6.71 27.69
N GLU A 162 48.58 5.85 27.97
CA GLU A 162 49.99 6.24 28.09
C GLU A 162 50.53 6.85 26.79
N SER A 163 50.20 6.24 25.64
CA SER A 163 50.59 6.77 24.33
C SER A 163 49.96 8.14 24.05
N ILE A 164 48.69 8.34 24.43
CA ILE A 164 48.00 9.63 24.25
C ILE A 164 48.64 10.71 25.12
N ALA A 165 49.02 10.37 26.36
CA ALA A 165 49.65 11.33 27.27
C ALA A 165 50.96 11.88 26.69
N ILE A 166 51.82 11.00 26.14
CA ILE A 166 53.09 11.38 25.50
C ILE A 166 52.83 12.23 24.24
N GLU A 167 51.84 11.85 23.42
CA GLU A 167 51.54 12.60 22.19
C GLU A 167 51.03 14.01 22.50
N ILE A 168 50.22 14.19 23.56
CA ILE A 168 49.74 15.51 24.00
C ILE A 168 50.91 16.37 24.49
N GLU A 169 51.83 15.82 25.28
CA GLU A 169 53.03 16.53 25.72
C GLU A 169 53.84 17.01 24.50
N ARG A 170 54.12 16.12 23.55
CA ARG A 170 54.84 16.44 22.31
C ARG A 170 54.13 17.48 21.44
N ILE A 171 52.80 17.39 21.28
CA ILE A 171 52.01 18.37 20.52
C ILE A 171 52.07 19.73 21.20
N SER A 172 51.98 19.76 22.54
CA SER A 172 52.05 21.01 23.30
C SER A 172 53.44 21.67 23.17
N GLU A 173 54.51 20.87 23.14
CA GLU A 173 55.86 21.37 22.88
C GLU A 173 56.02 21.88 21.45
N GLY A 174 55.48 21.17 20.46
CA GLY A 174 55.46 21.61 19.07
C GLY A 174 54.74 22.95 18.89
N GLN A 175 53.57 23.10 19.53
CA GLN A 175 52.82 24.36 19.51
C GLN A 175 53.58 25.49 20.23
N ARG A 176 54.22 25.20 21.37
CA ARG A 176 55.05 26.17 22.08
C ARG A 176 56.27 26.58 21.27
N PHE A 177 56.89 25.65 20.55
CA PHE A 177 58.03 25.92 19.68
C PHE A 177 57.65 26.80 18.49
N VAL A 178 56.54 26.48 17.82
CA VAL A 178 55.99 27.31 16.72
C VAL A 178 55.65 28.72 17.22
N THR A 179 55.05 28.84 18.40
CA THR A 179 54.72 30.14 18.99
C THR A 179 55.99 30.95 19.30
N ARG A 180 57.04 30.32 19.85
CA ARG A 180 58.34 30.98 20.05
C ARG A 180 58.96 31.44 18.73
N LEU A 181 58.99 30.58 17.71
CA LEU A 181 59.49 30.93 16.37
C LEU A 181 58.73 32.13 15.77
N LEU A 182 57.40 32.12 15.83
CA LEU A 182 56.59 33.23 15.35
C LEU A 182 56.89 34.52 16.13
N SER A 183 57.06 34.45 17.44
CA SER A 183 57.41 35.62 18.27
C SER A 183 58.83 36.14 18.01
N GLU A 184 59.80 35.26 17.75
CA GLU A 184 61.19 35.61 17.45
C GLU A 184 61.32 36.24 16.05
N SER A 185 60.51 35.77 15.08
CA SER A 185 60.43 36.31 13.71
C SER A 185 59.79 37.70 13.59
N GLN A 186 59.07 38.17 14.63
CA GLN A 186 58.42 39.49 14.65
C GLN A 186 59.26 40.59 15.33
N THR A 187 60.57 40.39 15.46
CA THR A 187 61.50 41.48 15.83
C THR A 187 61.86 42.29 14.57
N PRO A 188 61.60 43.62 14.49
CA PRO A 188 61.38 44.31 13.22
C PRO A 188 62.62 45.01 12.63
N LEU A 189 62.89 44.77 11.35
CA LEU A 189 63.64 45.65 10.44
C LEU A 189 62.94 45.49 9.08
N GLY A 190 62.22 46.47 8.55
CA GLY A 190 62.79 47.70 8.04
C GLY A 190 62.52 47.77 6.53
N VAL A 191 61.30 48.22 6.21
CA VAL A 191 60.86 49.04 5.07
C VAL A 191 61.62 48.94 3.73
N SER A 192 60.80 48.79 2.68
CA SER A 192 60.97 49.25 1.28
C SER A 192 61.52 48.25 0.26
N HIS A 193 60.67 47.86 -0.70
CA HIS A 193 60.79 48.37 -2.07
C HIS A 193 59.51 48.05 -2.89
N ARG A 194 58.75 49.08 -3.26
CA ARG A 194 57.83 49.07 -4.43
C ARG A 194 58.57 49.74 -5.58
N VAL A 195 58.51 49.18 -6.80
CA VAL A 195 58.61 49.87 -8.12
C VAL A 195 58.41 48.85 -9.28
N PRO A 196 58.02 49.30 -10.50
CA PRO A 196 56.93 48.73 -11.31
C PRO A 196 57.31 48.37 -12.77
N GLN A 197 56.35 47.86 -13.56
CA GLN A 197 56.36 47.80 -15.04
C GLN A 197 54.88 47.94 -15.49
N SER A 198 54.39 48.92 -16.28
CA SER A 198 54.84 49.57 -17.55
C SER A 198 55.16 48.52 -18.61
N GLY A 199 54.50 48.36 -19.75
CA GLY A 199 53.52 49.15 -20.51
C GLY A 199 53.64 48.70 -21.99
N ALA A 200 52.54 48.66 -22.74
CA ALA A 200 52.46 48.66 -24.22
C ALA A 200 50.95 48.58 -24.57
N LEU A 201 50.24 49.64 -25.03
CA LEU A 201 50.29 50.33 -26.34
C LEU A 201 50.10 49.32 -27.51
N GLU A 202 49.25 49.47 -28.52
CA GLU A 202 48.44 50.57 -29.05
C GLU A 202 47.60 50.03 -30.23
N SER A 203 46.45 50.63 -30.55
CA SER A 203 45.88 50.83 -31.89
C SER A 203 44.53 51.55 -31.73
N GLU A 204 44.44 52.88 -31.87
CA GLU A 204 44.16 53.66 -33.11
C GLU A 204 42.97 53.09 -33.93
N GLY A 205 41.90 53.81 -34.31
CA GLY A 205 41.57 55.25 -34.36
C GLY A 205 40.07 55.44 -34.71
N PRO A 206 39.64 56.46 -35.47
CA PRO A 206 39.43 57.82 -34.98
C PRO A 206 38.00 58.43 -35.21
N ALA A 207 37.66 59.38 -34.33
CA ALA A 207 37.08 60.73 -34.53
C ALA A 207 35.71 61.03 -35.21
N LYS A 208 35.09 62.11 -34.65
CA LYS A 208 34.02 63.02 -35.13
C LYS A 208 32.59 62.55 -34.80
N ARG A 209 31.70 63.33 -34.18
CA ARG A 209 31.53 64.78 -33.98
C ARG A 209 30.86 65.04 -32.63
#